data_AF-A0A6N4SRZ8-F1
#
_entry.id   AF-A0A6N4SRZ8-F1
#
_cell.length_a   1.000
_cell.length_b   1.000
_cell.length_c   1.000
_cell.angle_alpha   90.00
_cell.angle_beta   90.00
_cell.angle_gamma   90.00
#
_symmetry.space_group_name_H-M   'P 1'
#
loop_
_entity.id
_entity.type
_entity.pdbx_description
1 polymer ?
#
loop_
_entity_poly.entity_id
_entity_poly.type
_entity_poly.pdbx_seq_one_letter_code
_entity_poly.pdbx_strand_id
1 'polypeptide(L)'
;MILFELLKKPFFQVLFFILLTIVCVFIIRPKNTDKTWTLAGIIFIGFMLVNAVMICYAVTGWAYFFYSLLFAILYLCSISIILPALIKLLKIEGTDESAMVFIFIMYHPVCLLLMLFLKWAYLTIT
;
A
#
# COMPACT_ATOMS: atom_id res chain seq x y z
N MET A 1 -20.48 7.56 -1.30
CA MET A 1 -20.06 8.84 -0.68
C MET A 1 -19.13 8.63 0.52
N ILE A 2 -19.52 7.82 1.53
CA ILE A 2 -18.69 7.58 2.73
C ILE A 2 -17.35 6.87 2.42
N LEU A 3 -17.36 5.82 1.58
CA LEU A 3 -16.15 5.07 1.23
C LEU A 3 -15.06 5.94 0.60
N PHE A 4 -15.45 6.88 -0.27
CA PHE A 4 -14.52 7.79 -0.92
C PHE A 4 -13.88 8.77 0.07
N GLU A 5 -14.67 9.31 1.01
CA GLU A 5 -14.14 10.19 2.07
C GLU A 5 -13.19 9.46 3.03
N LEU A 6 -13.43 8.18 3.29
CA LEU A 6 -12.50 7.35 4.06
C LEU A 6 -11.21 7.10 3.28
N LEU A 7 -11.29 6.78 1.99
CA LEU A 7 -10.13 6.57 1.13
C LEU A 7 -9.29 7.84 0.93
N LYS A 8 -9.81 9.05 1.15
CA LYS A 8 -9.01 10.27 1.19
C LYS A 8 -8.06 10.36 2.38
N LYS A 9 -8.11 9.44 3.35
CA LYS A 9 -7.26 9.46 4.53
C LYS A 9 -6.23 8.33 4.42
N PRO A 10 -4.91 8.63 4.36
CA PRO A 10 -3.88 7.59 4.23
C PRO A 10 -3.95 6.49 5.29
N PHE A 11 -4.33 6.84 6.53
CA PHE A 11 -4.55 5.87 7.61
C PHE A 11 -5.59 4.79 7.24
N PHE A 12 -6.74 5.19 6.71
CA PHE A 12 -7.80 4.25 6.34
C PHE A 12 -7.43 3.42 5.11
N GLN A 13 -6.63 3.98 4.20
CA GLN A 13 -6.06 3.21 3.09
C GLN A 13 -5.14 2.10 3.61
N VAL A 14 -4.24 2.40 4.56
CA VAL A 14 -3.37 1.39 5.17
C VAL A 14 -4.20 0.26 5.80
N LEU A 15 -5.18 0.60 6.64
CA LEU A 15 -6.04 -0.40 7.28
C LEU A 15 -6.77 -1.27 6.26
N PHE A 16 -7.36 -0.64 5.24
CA PHE A 16 -8.08 -1.34 4.18
C PHE A 16 -7.17 -2.32 3.43
N PHE A 17 -5.99 -1.89 3.01
CA PHE A 17 -5.07 -2.73 2.23
C PHE A 17 -4.39 -3.82 3.07
N ILE A 18 -4.17 -3.59 4.38
CA ILE A 18 -3.73 -4.65 5.31
C ILE A 18 -4.81 -5.73 5.42
N LEU A 19 -6.06 -5.33 5.69
CA LEU A 19 -7.18 -6.28 5.78
C LEU A 19 -7.37 -7.02 4.46
N LEU A 20 -7.28 -6.32 3.33
CA LEU A 20 -7.34 -6.92 2.00
C LEU A 20 -6.23 -7.96 1.82
N THR A 21 -4.99 -7.66 2.23
CA THR A 21 -3.87 -8.61 2.18
C THR A 21 -4.17 -9.87 2.99
N ILE A 22 -4.63 -9.71 4.23
CA ILE A 22 -5.00 -10.83 5.11
C ILE A 22 -6.07 -11.70 4.43
N VAL A 23 -7.16 -11.09 3.96
CA VAL A 23 -8.28 -11.79 3.29
C VAL A 23 -7.81 -12.51 2.03
N CYS A 24 -7.01 -11.85 1.18
CA CYS A 24 -6.49 -12.46 -0.04
C CYS A 24 -5.59 -13.68 0.27
N VAL A 25 -4.72 -13.59 1.27
CA VAL A 25 -3.89 -14.73 1.69
C VAL A 25 -4.75 -15.89 2.20
N PHE A 26 -5.79 -15.62 2.99
CA PHE A 26 -6.71 -16.64 3.50
C PHE A 26 -7.52 -17.34 2.42
N ILE A 27 -7.99 -16.61 1.40
CA ILE A 27 -8.82 -17.15 0.32
C ILE A 27 -7.97 -17.88 -0.71
N ILE A 28 -6.88 -17.27 -1.17
CA ILE A 28 -6.03 -17.83 -2.25
C ILE A 28 -5.21 -19.00 -1.73
N ARG A 29 -4.79 -18.96 -0.45
CA ARG A 29 -3.89 -19.93 0.19
C ARG A 29 -2.67 -20.27 -0.69
N PRO A 30 -1.74 -19.33 -0.87
CA PRO A 30 -0.54 -19.58 -1.66
C PRO A 30 0.23 -20.78 -1.11
N LYS A 31 0.68 -21.67 -1.99
CA LYS A 31 1.40 -22.89 -1.60
C LYS A 31 2.84 -22.65 -1.13
N ASN A 32 3.41 -21.50 -1.47
CA ASN A 32 4.80 -21.14 -1.15
C ASN A 32 4.83 -19.71 -0.60
N THR A 33 5.66 -19.49 0.42
CA THR A 33 5.97 -18.18 1.02
C THR A 33 6.32 -17.10 -0.01
N ASP A 34 7.07 -17.42 -1.07
CA ASP A 34 7.40 -16.45 -2.13
C ASP A 34 6.15 -15.89 -2.82
N LYS A 35 5.15 -16.76 -3.05
CA LYS A 35 3.87 -16.36 -3.66
C LYS A 35 3.04 -15.52 -2.70
N THR A 36 3.11 -15.79 -1.39
CA THR A 36 2.46 -15.00 -0.34
C THR A 36 3.03 -13.58 -0.29
N TRP A 37 4.36 -13.46 -0.30
CA TRP A 37 5.05 -12.17 -0.34
C TRP A 37 4.80 -11.42 -1.66
N THR A 38 4.80 -12.13 -2.78
CA THR A 38 4.45 -11.54 -4.09
C THR A 38 3.03 -10.97 -4.09
N LEU A 39 2.06 -11.71 -3.54
CA LEU A 39 0.69 -11.26 -3.40
C LEU A 39 0.59 -10.00 -2.53
N ALA A 40 1.28 -9.98 -1.38
CA ALA A 40 1.34 -8.80 -0.53
C ALA A 40 1.98 -7.60 -1.24
N GLY A 41 3.02 -7.83 -2.05
CA GLY A 41 3.65 -6.83 -2.90
C GLY A 41 2.70 -6.25 -3.96
N ILE A 42 1.93 -7.09 -4.65
CA ILE A 42 0.91 -6.63 -5.60
C ILE A 42 -0.15 -5.76 -4.91
N ILE A 43 -0.60 -6.16 -3.73
CA ILE A 43 -1.59 -5.40 -2.96
C ILE A 43 -1.00 -4.07 -2.49
N PHE A 44 0.29 -4.04 -2.10
CA PHE A 44 1.01 -2.81 -1.78
C PHE A 44 1.14 -1.87 -2.99
N ILE A 45 1.39 -2.39 -4.19
CA ILE A 45 1.35 -1.59 -5.43
C ILE A 45 -0.03 -0.97 -5.63
N GLY A 46 -1.10 -1.75 -5.41
CA GLY A 46 -2.47 -1.22 -5.42
C GLY A 46 -2.68 -0.08 -4.42
N PHE A 47 -2.17 -0.23 -3.20
CA PHE A 47 -2.17 0.82 -2.18
C PHE A 47 -1.47 2.08 -2.68
N MET A 48 -0.25 1.96 -3.22
CA MET A 48 0.52 3.10 -3.73
C MET A 48 -0.24 3.85 -4.84
N LEU A 49 -0.86 3.12 -5.77
CA LEU A 49 -1.63 3.72 -6.86
C LEU A 49 -2.86 4.46 -6.35
N VAL A 50 -3.65 3.85 -5.46
CA VAL A 50 -4.82 4.51 -4.86
C VAL A 50 -4.39 5.73 -4.08
N ASN A 51 -3.34 5.63 -3.28
CA ASN A 51 -2.79 6.74 -2.52
C ASN A 51 -2.30 7.88 -3.42
N ALA A 52 -1.60 7.57 -4.51
CA ALA A 52 -1.13 8.54 -5.50
C ALA A 52 -2.31 9.25 -6.18
N VAL A 53 -3.38 8.56 -6.56
CA VAL A 53 -4.56 9.19 -7.15
C VAL A 53 -5.28 10.10 -6.14
N MET A 54 -5.36 9.69 -4.88
CA MET A 54 -6.07 10.44 -3.84
C MET A 54 -5.40 11.77 -3.47
N ILE A 55 -4.10 11.94 -3.73
CA ILE A 55 -3.40 13.22 -3.52
C ILE A 55 -3.98 14.36 -4.36
N CYS A 56 -4.57 14.04 -5.53
CA CYS A 56 -5.23 15.02 -6.39
C CYS A 56 -6.40 15.70 -5.69
N TYR A 57 -7.11 14.96 -4.83
CA TYR A 57 -8.29 15.41 -4.11
C TYR A 57 -7.99 15.97 -2.71
N ALA A 58 -6.72 15.97 -2.29
CA ALA A 58 -6.32 16.51 -1.00
C ALA A 58 -6.33 18.05 -1.01
N VAL A 59 -6.84 18.66 0.07
CA VAL A 59 -6.81 20.12 0.25
C VAL A 59 -5.35 20.61 0.35
N THR A 60 -4.53 19.91 1.13
CA THR A 60 -3.10 20.20 1.31
C THR A 60 -2.25 19.07 0.73
N GLY A 61 -1.90 19.17 -0.56
CA GLY A 61 -1.18 18.11 -1.29
C GLY A 61 0.15 17.70 -0.64
N TRP A 62 0.95 18.67 -0.16
CA TRP A 62 2.21 18.39 0.52
C TRP A 62 2.04 17.71 1.89
N ALA A 63 1.04 18.10 2.67
CA ALA A 63 0.76 17.41 3.94
C ALA A 63 0.35 15.96 3.66
N TYR A 64 -0.53 15.74 2.67
CA TYR A 64 -0.93 14.41 2.23
C TYR A 64 0.27 13.58 1.77
N PHE A 65 1.22 14.17 1.03
CA PHE A 65 2.46 13.53 0.59
C PHE A 65 3.25 12.94 1.78
N PHE A 66 3.59 13.77 2.77
CA PHE A 66 4.39 13.32 3.91
C PHE A 66 3.64 12.32 4.79
N TYR A 67 2.34 12.53 5.04
CA TYR A 67 1.53 11.55 5.75
C TYR A 67 1.49 10.21 5.01
N SER A 68 1.34 10.23 3.69
CA SER A 68 1.28 9.01 2.90
C SER A 68 2.57 8.21 2.93
N LEU A 69 3.73 8.87 2.92
CA LEU A 69 5.02 8.21 3.08
C LEU A 69 5.16 7.58 4.47
N LEU A 70 4.82 8.31 5.52
CA LEU A 70 4.83 7.78 6.89
C LEU A 70 3.93 6.54 7.02
N PHE A 71 2.72 6.62 6.46
CA PHE A 71 1.76 5.51 6.49
C PHE A 71 2.16 4.33 5.61
N ALA A 72 2.89 4.54 4.51
CA ALA A 72 3.46 3.46 3.72
C ALA A 72 4.55 2.70 4.49
N ILE A 73 5.39 3.40 5.27
CA ILE A 73 6.36 2.75 6.16
C ILE A 73 5.62 1.92 7.21
N LEU A 74 4.59 2.48 7.85
CA LEU A 74 3.77 1.77 8.82
C LEU A 74 3.08 0.53 8.22
N TYR A 75 2.61 0.63 6.96
CA TYR A 75 2.06 -0.51 6.23
C TYR A 75 3.09 -1.63 6.10
N LEU A 76 4.31 -1.33 5.65
CA LEU A 76 5.36 -2.34 5.49
C LEU A 76 5.77 -2.97 6.81
N CYS A 77 5.94 -2.18 7.87
CA CYS A 77 6.22 -2.69 9.22
C CYS A 77 5.09 -3.59 9.73
N SER A 78 3.83 -3.27 9.41
CA SER A 78 2.70 -4.10 9.82
C SER A 78 2.69 -5.42 9.06
N ILE A 79 2.85 -5.38 7.73
CA ILE A 79 2.88 -6.58 6.89
C ILE A 79 4.08 -7.47 7.23
N SER A 80 5.24 -6.90 7.56
CA SER A 80 6.42 -7.70 7.94
C SER A 80 6.23 -8.49 9.23
N ILE A 81 5.26 -8.12 10.08
CA ILE A 81 4.88 -8.88 11.28
C ILE A 81 3.70 -9.82 10.98
N ILE A 82 2.69 -9.31 10.27
CA ILE A 82 1.44 -10.04 10.00
C ILE A 82 1.67 -11.22 9.05
N LEU A 83 2.43 -11.03 7.96
CA LEU A 83 2.59 -12.06 6.94
C LEU A 83 3.32 -13.31 7.49
N PRO A 84 4.43 -13.20 8.23
CA PRO A 84 5.05 -14.36 8.87
C PRO A 84 4.12 -15.08 9.86
N ALA A 85 3.32 -14.33 10.62
CA ALA A 85 2.32 -14.91 11.51
C ALA A 85 1.27 -15.72 10.72
N LEU A 86 0.79 -15.20 9.58
CA LEU A 86 -0.14 -15.90 8.69
C LEU A 86 0.48 -17.14 8.03
N ILE A 87 1.73 -17.05 7.57
CA ILE A 87 2.47 -18.17 6.96
C ILE A 87 2.57 -19.33 7.94
N LYS A 88 2.94 -19.05 9.19
CA LYS A 88 3.00 -20.04 10.28
C LYS A 88 1.62 -20.62 10.61
N LEU A 89 0.59 -19.77 10.71
CA LEU A 89 -0.79 -20.18 10.98
C LEU A 89 -1.33 -21.13 9.90
N LEU A 90 -1.04 -20.82 8.63
CA LEU A 90 -1.54 -21.56 7.47
C LEU A 90 -0.61 -22.71 7.04
N LYS A 91 0.51 -22.92 7.73
CA LYS A 91 1.54 -23.94 7.42
C LYS A 91 2.00 -23.88 5.96
N ILE A 92 2.26 -22.67 5.46
CA ILE A 92 2.76 -22.47 4.09
C ILE A 92 4.24 -22.84 4.05
N GLU A 93 4.67 -23.56 3.00
CA GLU A 93 6.06 -24.02 2.85
C GLU A 93 6.96 -22.88 2.32
N GLY A 94 8.18 -22.77 2.86
CA GLY A 94 9.21 -21.83 2.40
C GLY A 94 9.86 -21.01 3.51
N THR A 95 10.89 -20.24 3.17
CA THR A 95 11.57 -19.32 4.09
C THR A 95 10.73 -18.07 4.34
N ASP A 96 10.63 -17.64 5.60
CA ASP A 96 9.79 -16.52 6.05
C ASP A 96 10.17 -15.15 5.47
N GLU A 97 11.32 -15.02 4.81
CA GLU A 97 11.86 -13.73 4.36
C GLU A 97 11.75 -13.56 2.84
N SER A 98 11.10 -12.48 2.40
CA SER A 98 11.20 -12.00 1.02
C SER A 98 11.48 -10.50 1.00
N ALA A 99 12.71 -10.15 0.61
CA ALA A 99 13.17 -8.78 0.54
C ALA A 99 12.53 -7.96 -0.60
N MET A 100 11.85 -8.60 -1.55
CA MET A 100 11.35 -7.91 -2.75
C MET A 100 10.31 -6.81 -2.44
N VAL A 101 9.50 -6.98 -1.40
CA VAL A 101 8.42 -6.02 -1.09
C VAL A 101 8.97 -4.66 -0.62
N PHE A 102 10.16 -4.64 -0.02
CA PHE A 102 10.81 -3.41 0.45
C PHE A 102 11.33 -2.53 -0.71
N ILE A 103 11.61 -3.10 -1.88
CA ILE A 103 12.08 -2.32 -3.04
C ILE A 103 10.98 -1.37 -3.54
N PHE A 104 9.71 -1.78 -3.40
CA PHE A 104 8.58 -1.00 -3.92
C PHE A 104 8.37 0.33 -3.21
N ILE A 105 8.79 0.47 -1.95
CA ILE A 105 8.62 1.74 -1.22
C ILE A 105 9.38 2.90 -1.87
N MET A 106 10.49 2.62 -2.56
CA MET A 106 11.28 3.64 -3.25
C MET A 106 10.49 4.30 -4.40
N TYR A 107 9.54 3.59 -5.00
CA TYR A 107 8.71 4.11 -6.08
C TYR A 107 7.53 4.95 -5.58
N HIS A 108 7.09 4.77 -4.33
CA HIS A 108 5.96 5.51 -3.77
C HIS A 108 6.14 7.04 -3.80
N PRO A 109 7.25 7.64 -3.33
CA PRO A 109 7.44 9.09 -3.41
C PRO A 109 7.45 9.58 -4.85
N VAL A 110 7.99 8.80 -5.79
CA VAL A 110 8.01 9.15 -7.22
C VAL A 110 6.58 9.20 -7.79
N CYS A 111 5.74 8.20 -7.48
CA CYS A 111 4.33 8.20 -7.89
C CYS A 111 3.55 9.38 -7.31
N LEU A 112 3.78 9.72 -6.03
CA LEU A 112 3.13 10.86 -5.39
C LEU A 112 3.58 12.20 -5.99
N LEU A 113 4.87 12.37 -6.26
CA LEU A 113 5.41 13.57 -6.92
C LEU A 113 4.83 13.74 -8.32
N LEU A 114 4.72 12.65 -9.09
CA LEU A 114 4.10 12.68 -10.41
C LEU A 114 2.66 13.19 -10.34
N MET A 115 1.86 12.67 -9.42
CA MET A 115 0.45 13.08 -9.29
C MET A 115 0.30 14.50 -8.74
N LEU A 116 1.19 14.95 -7.84
CA LEU A 116 1.25 16.36 -7.43
C LEU A 116 1.58 17.28 -8.59
N PHE A 117 2.56 16.90 -9.43
CA PHE A 117 2.91 17.64 -10.62
C PHE A 117 1.75 17.72 -11.61
N LEU A 118 1.06 16.60 -11.88
CA LEU A 118 -0.12 16.58 -12.75
C LEU A 118 -1.25 17.46 -12.21
N LYS A 119 -1.51 17.43 -10.89
CA LYS A 119 -2.49 18.31 -10.24
C LYS A 119 -2.14 19.78 -10.45
N TRP A 120 -0.87 20.14 -10.24
CA TRP A 120 -0.39 21.51 -10.43
C TRP A 120 -0.50 21.95 -11.89
N ALA A 121 -0.08 21.11 -12.83
CA ALA A 121 -0.16 21.39 -14.26
C ALA A 121 -1.62 21.59 -14.71
N TYR A 122 -2.53 20.71 -14.32
CA TYR A 122 -3.95 20.84 -14.66
C TYR A 122 -4.56 22.14 -14.13
N LEU A 123 -4.35 22.46 -12.86
CA LEU A 123 -4.87 23.70 -12.23
C LEU A 123 -4.23 24.99 -12.76
N THR A 124 -3.07 24.91 -13.40
CA THR A 124 -2.42 26.08 -14.03
C THR A 124 -2.95 26.29 -15.45
N ILE A 125 -3.50 25.26 -16.09
CA ILE A 125 -4.00 25.28 -17.46
C ILE A 125 -5.49 25.68 -17.54
N THR A 126 -6.26 25.48 -16.46
CA THR A 126 -7.66 25.93 -16.30
C THR A 126 -7.77 27.14 -15.39
#